data_AF-A0A1V5JZR3-F1
#
_entry.id   AF-A0A1V5JZR3-F1
#
_cell.length_a   1.000
_cell.length_b   1.000
_cell.length_c   1.000
_cell.angle_alpha   90.00
_cell.angle_beta   90.00
_cell.angle_gamma   90.00
#
_symmetry.space_group_name_H-M   'P 1'
#
loop_
_entity.id
_entity.type
_entity.pdbx_description
1 polymer ?
#
loop_
_entity_poly.entity_id
_entity_poly.type
_entity_poly.pdbx_seq_one_letter_code
_entity_poly.pdbx_strand_id
1 'polypeptide(L)'
;MITCDNRHDRVEYCFQCSAYPCQRFAAPSDTDSFISYRNVIADLERARVGGIEAYRAKLDERVDILEFLIANCNDGRRKGMFCLAANLLSLDDLRAVTERIRQADAVAGAADALARGATVEARAALAVALIEERATRANVELRLRRKG
;
A
#
# COMPACT_ATOMS: atom_id res chain seq x y z
N MET A 1 -18.17 17.00 5.35
CA MET A 1 -18.91 16.04 4.50
C MET A 1 -18.61 16.36 3.04
N ILE A 2 -18.03 15.42 2.29
CA ILE A 2 -17.81 15.59 0.84
C ILE A 2 -19.16 15.36 0.17
N THR A 3 -19.76 16.43 -0.37
CA THR A 3 -21.07 16.42 -1.02
C THR A 3 -20.95 16.54 -2.55
N CYS A 4 -19.78 16.19 -3.10
CA CYS A 4 -19.45 16.43 -4.51
C CYS A 4 -20.43 15.75 -5.47
N ASP A 5 -20.78 14.49 -5.25
CA ASP A 5 -21.78 13.75 -6.06
C ASP A 5 -23.12 14.50 -6.15
N ASN A 6 -23.69 14.87 -5.00
CA ASN A 6 -24.96 15.61 -4.96
C ASN A 6 -24.90 17.02 -5.55
N ARG A 7 -23.70 17.61 -5.69
CA ARG A 7 -23.49 18.99 -6.15
C ARG A 7 -22.96 19.08 -7.58
N HIS A 8 -22.35 18.01 -8.10
CA HIS A 8 -21.66 18.00 -9.38
C HIS A 8 -21.89 16.66 -10.09
N ASP A 9 -22.55 16.74 -11.25
CA ASP A 9 -22.70 15.68 -12.28
C ASP A 9 -23.26 14.32 -11.82
N ARG A 10 -23.52 14.11 -10.53
CA ARG A 10 -23.99 12.85 -9.92
C ARG A 10 -23.16 11.63 -10.31
N VAL A 11 -21.85 11.83 -10.41
CA VAL A 11 -20.89 10.79 -10.79
C VAL A 11 -20.31 10.08 -9.57
N GLU A 12 -20.01 8.80 -9.73
CA GLU A 12 -19.49 7.94 -8.66
C GLU A 12 -18.01 8.23 -8.35
N TYR A 13 -17.22 8.60 -9.37
CA TYR A 13 -15.78 8.83 -9.23
C TYR A 13 -15.37 10.26 -9.63
N CYS A 14 -14.44 10.84 -8.87
CA CYS A 14 -13.95 12.20 -9.12
C CYS A 14 -13.46 12.40 -10.57
N PHE A 15 -12.77 11.42 -11.17
CA PHE A 15 -12.24 11.54 -12.54
C PHE A 15 -13.32 11.58 -13.63
N GLN A 16 -14.58 11.29 -13.29
CA GLN A 16 -15.73 11.39 -14.20
C GLN A 16 -16.40 12.76 -14.15
N CYS A 17 -16.07 13.57 -13.13
CA CYS A 17 -16.67 14.89 -12.95
C CYS A 17 -16.10 15.85 -13.99
N SER A 18 -16.97 16.65 -14.62
CA SER A 18 -16.57 17.70 -15.58
C SER A 18 -15.65 18.77 -14.96
N ALA A 19 -15.73 18.96 -13.65
CA ALA A 19 -14.88 19.89 -12.91
C ALA A 19 -13.54 19.28 -12.46
N TYR A 20 -13.25 18.01 -12.82
CA TYR A 20 -12.01 17.36 -12.46
C TYR A 20 -10.88 17.68 -13.46
N PRO A 21 -9.64 17.98 -12.99
CA PRO A 21 -9.23 18.11 -11.60
C PRO A 21 -9.74 19.41 -10.96
N CYS A 22 -10.49 19.30 -9.86
CA CYS A 22 -11.01 20.47 -9.14
C CYS A 22 -9.94 21.02 -8.18
N GLN A 23 -10.21 22.16 -7.52
CA GLN A 23 -9.26 22.81 -6.60
C GLN A 23 -8.62 21.85 -5.57
N ARG A 24 -9.37 20.84 -5.10
CA ARG A 24 -8.88 19.83 -4.15
C ARG A 24 -7.75 18.96 -4.71
N PHE A 25 -7.77 18.68 -6.01
CA PHE A 25 -6.77 17.85 -6.70
C PHE A 25 -5.76 18.69 -7.48
N ALA A 26 -6.08 19.96 -7.77
CA ALA A 26 -5.15 20.92 -8.38
C ALA A 26 -4.02 21.34 -7.41
N ALA A 27 -4.31 21.40 -6.11
CA ALA A 27 -3.35 21.67 -5.05
C ALA A 27 -3.49 20.62 -3.94
N PRO A 28 -2.98 19.38 -4.15
CA PRO A 28 -3.10 18.32 -3.16
C PRO A 28 -2.36 18.68 -1.88
N SER A 29 -2.88 18.25 -0.73
CA SER A 29 -2.26 18.52 0.56
C SER A 29 -0.85 17.92 0.63
N ASP A 30 0.06 18.70 1.20
CA ASP A 30 1.42 18.29 1.58
C ASP A 30 1.44 17.47 2.88
N THR A 31 0.31 17.41 3.59
CA THR A 31 0.15 16.74 4.88
C THR A 31 -0.71 15.51 4.70
N ASP A 32 -0.19 14.37 5.13
CA ASP A 32 -0.90 13.10 5.14
C ASP A 32 -1.75 12.98 6.42
N SER A 33 -2.79 12.16 6.33
CA SER A 33 -3.64 11.78 7.45
C SER A 33 -3.07 10.51 8.11
N PHE A 34 -3.92 9.62 8.59
CA PHE A 34 -3.55 8.26 8.96
C PHE A 34 -3.14 7.39 7.75
N ILE A 35 -3.39 7.84 6.51
CA ILE A 35 -2.89 7.28 5.25
C ILE A 35 -2.18 8.33 4.41
N SER A 36 -1.33 7.91 3.48
CA SER A 36 -0.65 8.81 2.55
C SER A 36 -1.54 9.20 1.38
N TYR A 37 -1.45 10.46 0.96
CA TYR A 37 -2.16 10.96 -0.22
C TYR A 37 -1.29 11.03 -1.48
N ARG A 38 0.00 10.65 -1.39
CA ARG A 38 0.97 10.76 -2.49
C ARG A 38 0.50 10.11 -3.79
N ASN A 39 -0.20 8.97 -3.69
CA ASN A 39 -0.62 8.20 -4.87
C ASN A 39 -2.02 8.54 -5.38
N VAL A 40 -2.81 9.38 -4.69
CA VAL A 40 -4.25 9.57 -4.99
C VAL A 40 -4.50 10.01 -6.43
N ILE A 41 -3.72 10.96 -6.96
CA ILE A 41 -3.89 11.43 -8.35
C ILE A 41 -3.54 10.32 -9.34
N ALA A 42 -2.42 9.63 -9.13
CA ALA A 42 -2.00 8.52 -9.98
C ALA A 42 -3.00 7.34 -9.93
N ASP A 43 -3.60 7.10 -8.77
CA ASP A 43 -4.61 6.07 -8.56
C ASP A 43 -5.92 6.39 -9.28
N LEU A 44 -6.39 7.63 -9.20
CA LEU A 44 -7.53 8.09 -9.99
C LEU A 44 -7.27 7.95 -11.49
N GLU A 45 -6.05 8.26 -11.94
CA GLU A 45 -5.67 8.10 -13.35
C GLU A 45 -5.61 6.62 -13.78
N ARG A 46 -5.11 5.73 -12.91
CA ARG A 46 -5.14 4.27 -13.16
C ARG A 46 -6.57 3.76 -13.31
N ALA A 47 -7.49 4.22 -12.45
CA ALA A 47 -8.90 3.87 -12.54
C ALA A 47 -9.55 4.44 -13.81
N ARG A 48 -9.19 5.68 -14.19
CA ARG A 48 -9.69 6.33 -15.41
C ARG A 48 -9.25 5.61 -16.68
N VAL A 49 -7.98 5.25 -16.78
CA VAL A 49 -7.39 4.63 -17.99
C VAL A 49 -7.68 3.12 -18.06
N GLY A 50 -7.58 2.42 -16.93
CA GLY A 50 -7.75 0.97 -16.87
C GLY A 50 -9.18 0.50 -16.63
N GLY A 51 -10.10 1.40 -16.27
CA GLY A 51 -11.43 1.07 -15.81
C GLY A 51 -11.45 0.67 -14.32
N ILE A 52 -12.61 0.86 -13.68
CA ILE A 52 -12.76 0.68 -12.25
C ILE A 52 -12.56 -0.78 -11.80
N GLU A 53 -13.04 -1.74 -12.59
CA GLU A 53 -12.93 -3.17 -12.25
C GLU A 53 -11.48 -3.65 -12.25
N ALA A 54 -10.69 -3.23 -13.26
CA ALA A 54 -9.25 -3.56 -13.29
C ALA A 54 -8.48 -2.86 -12.16
N TYR A 55 -8.91 -1.67 -11.75
CA TYR A 55 -8.32 -0.98 -10.61
C TYR A 55 -8.69 -1.66 -9.28
N ARG A 56 -9.94 -2.09 -9.10
CA ARG A 56 -10.41 -2.87 -7.94
C ARG A 56 -9.65 -4.17 -7.79
N ALA A 57 -9.48 -4.94 -8.86
CA ALA A 57 -8.69 -6.18 -8.82
C ALA A 57 -7.25 -5.96 -8.32
N LYS A 58 -6.63 -4.83 -8.69
CA LYS A 58 -5.29 -4.45 -8.18
C LYS A 58 -5.32 -4.02 -6.72
N LEU A 59 -6.41 -3.41 -6.24
CA LEU A 59 -6.58 -3.08 -4.83
C LEU A 59 -6.78 -4.34 -3.99
N ASP A 60 -7.59 -5.29 -4.47
CA ASP A 60 -7.83 -6.57 -3.79
C ASP A 60 -6.51 -7.33 -3.61
N GLU A 61 -5.68 -7.39 -4.65
CA GLU A 61 -4.37 -8.03 -4.53
C GLU A 61 -3.42 -7.28 -3.56
N ARG A 62 -3.52 -5.95 -3.48
CA ARG A 62 -2.77 -5.19 -2.44
C ARG A 62 -3.25 -5.54 -1.04
N VAL A 63 -4.57 -5.75 -0.86
CA VAL A 63 -5.15 -6.19 0.41
C VAL A 63 -4.62 -7.58 0.76
N ASP A 64 -4.66 -8.54 -0.17
CA ASP A 64 -4.14 -9.90 0.05
C ASP A 64 -2.66 -9.90 0.47
N ILE A 65 -1.84 -9.07 -0.17
CA ILE A 65 -0.43 -8.91 0.18
C ILE A 65 -0.27 -8.30 1.58
N LEU A 66 -1.03 -7.26 1.90
CA LEU A 66 -0.98 -6.63 3.22
C LEU A 66 -1.40 -7.61 4.32
N GLU A 67 -2.47 -8.37 4.10
CA GLU A 67 -2.93 -9.42 5.01
C GLU A 67 -1.87 -10.51 5.21
N PHE A 68 -1.21 -10.95 4.13
CA PHE A 68 -0.09 -11.88 4.22
C PHE A 68 1.05 -11.33 5.09
N LEU A 69 1.47 -10.09 4.89
CA LEU A 69 2.54 -9.45 5.67
C LEU A 69 2.15 -9.32 7.15
N ILE A 70 0.90 -8.94 7.43
CA ILE A 70 0.39 -8.82 8.81
C ILE A 70 0.28 -10.19 9.47
N ALA A 71 -0.17 -11.22 8.77
CA ALA A 71 -0.32 -12.55 9.34
C ALA A 71 1.02 -13.26 9.59
N ASN A 72 2.01 -13.05 8.72
CA ASN A 72 3.24 -13.85 8.71
C ASN A 72 4.49 -13.11 9.18
N CYS A 73 4.49 -11.77 9.16
CA CYS A 73 5.69 -10.95 9.41
C CYS A 73 5.48 -9.92 10.53
N ASN A 74 4.34 -9.94 11.22
CA ASN A 74 4.04 -8.97 12.26
C ASN A 74 4.59 -9.41 13.63
N ASP A 75 5.70 -8.79 14.01
CA ASP A 75 6.35 -8.87 15.33
C ASP A 75 5.70 -7.96 16.40
N GLY A 76 4.57 -7.32 16.08
CA GLY A 76 3.86 -6.37 16.94
C GLY A 76 4.34 -4.92 16.81
N ARG A 77 5.39 -4.63 16.04
CA ARG A 77 6.00 -3.29 15.94
C ARG A 77 5.93 -2.68 14.53
N ARG A 78 5.74 -3.50 13.49
CA ARG A 78 5.93 -3.07 12.08
C ARG A 78 4.66 -2.90 11.25
N LYS A 79 3.45 -3.07 11.82
CA LYS A 79 2.17 -2.93 11.07
C LYS A 79 2.07 -1.64 10.25
N GLY A 80 2.44 -0.50 10.84
CA GLY A 80 2.39 0.80 10.15
C GLY A 80 3.29 0.86 8.91
N MET A 81 4.45 0.21 8.95
CA MET A 81 5.35 0.13 7.80
C MET A 81 4.75 -0.72 6.68
N PHE A 82 4.09 -1.85 7.01
CA PHE A 82 3.42 -2.67 6.01
C PHE A 82 2.26 -1.92 5.34
N CYS A 83 1.46 -1.17 6.11
CA CYS A 83 0.41 -0.31 5.56
C CYS A 83 0.99 0.77 4.62
N LEU A 84 2.11 1.39 5.02
CA LEU A 84 2.80 2.39 4.18
C LEU A 84 3.34 1.77 2.89
N ALA A 85 3.98 0.59 2.97
CA ALA A 85 4.46 -0.13 1.81
C ALA A 85 3.33 -0.48 0.86
N ALA A 86 2.22 -1.04 1.37
CA ALA A 86 1.04 -1.39 0.59
C ALA A 86 0.39 -0.18 -0.10
N ASN A 87 0.47 1.00 0.52
CA ASN A 87 -0.08 2.24 -0.04
C ASN A 87 0.87 2.92 -1.05
N LEU A 88 2.18 2.88 -0.81
CA LEU A 88 3.16 3.68 -1.55
C LEU A 88 3.91 2.93 -2.65
N LEU A 89 4.23 1.64 -2.44
CA LEU A 89 5.00 0.87 -3.42
C LEU A 89 4.16 0.39 -4.60
N SER A 90 4.82 0.04 -5.70
CA SER A 90 4.16 -0.61 -6.83
C SER A 90 3.68 -2.02 -6.44
N LEU A 91 2.67 -2.52 -7.15
CA LEU A 91 2.16 -3.88 -6.90
C LEU A 91 3.23 -4.94 -7.20
N ASP A 92 4.08 -4.70 -8.21
CA ASP A 92 5.16 -5.60 -8.58
C ASP A 92 6.26 -5.65 -7.52
N ASP A 93 6.58 -4.51 -6.89
CA ASP A 93 7.51 -4.50 -5.76
C ASP A 93 6.95 -5.29 -4.56
N LEU A 94 5.66 -5.13 -4.26
CA LEU A 94 4.99 -5.86 -3.19
C LEU A 94 4.93 -7.38 -3.45
N ARG A 95 4.65 -7.79 -4.70
CA ARG A 95 4.73 -9.19 -5.14
C ARG A 95 6.14 -9.74 -4.94
N ALA A 96 7.16 -9.01 -5.37
CA ALA A 96 8.55 -9.44 -5.24
C ALA A 96 8.98 -9.62 -3.77
N VAL A 97 8.50 -8.75 -2.86
CA VAL A 97 8.73 -8.88 -1.41
C VAL A 97 8.10 -10.17 -0.89
N THR A 98 6.80 -10.38 -1.14
CA THR A 98 6.09 -11.56 -0.62
C THR A 98 6.62 -12.87 -1.18
N GLU A 99 6.97 -12.89 -2.46
CA GLU A 99 7.59 -14.05 -3.10
C GLU A 99 8.93 -14.42 -2.43
N ARG A 100 9.78 -13.42 -2.16
CA ARG A 100 11.07 -13.67 -1.52
C ARG A 100 10.92 -14.21 -0.08
N ILE A 101 9.91 -13.73 0.65
CA ILE A 101 9.57 -14.24 1.99
C ILE A 101 9.13 -15.70 1.91
N ARG A 102 8.21 -16.05 0.98
CA ARG A 102 7.75 -17.43 0.78
C ARG A 102 8.89 -18.38 0.41
N GLN A 103 9.81 -17.93 -0.44
CA GLN A 103 11.00 -18.72 -0.80
C GLN A 103 11.92 -18.98 0.40
N ALA A 104 12.09 -17.99 1.28
CA ALA A 104 12.88 -18.18 2.50
C ALA A 104 12.23 -19.22 3.43
N ASP A 105 10.90 -19.21 3.54
CA ASP A 105 10.14 -20.16 4.36
C ASP A 105 10.17 -21.59 3.83
N ALA A 106 10.10 -21.76 2.50
CA ALA A 106 10.17 -23.08 1.88
C ALA A 106 11.47 -23.83 2.22
N VAL A 107 12.55 -23.09 2.51
CA VAL A 107 13.85 -23.65 2.90
C VAL A 107 13.93 -23.96 4.41
N ALA A 108 13.12 -23.31 5.24
CA ALA A 108 13.27 -23.34 6.70
C ALA A 108 12.53 -24.49 7.42
N GLY A 109 11.52 -25.12 6.81
CA GLY A 109 10.76 -26.24 7.40
C GLY A 109 9.83 -25.86 8.57
N ALA A 110 8.94 -26.77 8.99
CA ALA A 110 7.94 -26.50 10.03
C ALA A 110 8.45 -26.85 11.44
N ALA A 111 8.37 -25.90 12.37
CA ALA A 111 8.88 -26.03 13.75
C ALA A 111 7.85 -25.60 14.82
N ASP A 112 8.16 -25.85 16.10
CA ASP A 112 7.30 -25.65 17.27
C ASP A 112 6.95 -24.17 17.58
N ALA A 113 6.23 -23.89 18.68
CA ALA A 113 5.79 -22.52 19.02
C ALA A 113 6.92 -21.51 19.26
N LEU A 114 8.04 -21.90 19.89
CA LEU A 114 9.18 -21.03 20.14
C LEU A 114 9.93 -20.77 18.82
N ALA A 115 10.11 -21.83 18.04
CA ALA A 115 10.70 -21.73 16.71
C ALA A 115 9.82 -20.89 15.76
N ARG A 116 8.48 -20.97 15.86
CA ARG A 116 7.55 -20.10 15.14
C ARG A 116 7.71 -18.64 15.53
N GLY A 117 7.87 -18.33 16.81
CA GLY A 117 8.14 -16.97 17.29
C GLY A 117 9.43 -16.40 16.67
N ALA A 118 10.54 -17.15 16.77
CA ALA A 118 11.81 -16.78 16.15
C ALA A 118 11.71 -16.68 14.61
N THR A 119 10.87 -17.52 13.99
CA THR A 119 10.59 -17.47 12.55
C THR A 119 9.83 -16.20 12.17
N VAL A 120 8.85 -15.75 12.97
CA VAL A 120 8.13 -14.49 12.73
C VAL A 120 9.07 -13.29 12.86
N GLU A 121 9.96 -13.26 13.84
CA GLU A 121 10.97 -12.20 13.98
C GLU A 121 11.93 -12.17 12.77
N ALA A 122 12.39 -13.34 12.31
CA ALA A 122 13.24 -13.44 11.13
C ALA A 122 12.51 -12.97 9.86
N ARG A 123 11.24 -13.36 9.67
CA ARG A 123 10.39 -12.88 8.58
C ARG A 123 10.15 -11.39 8.65
N ALA A 124 9.91 -10.85 9.84
CA ALA A 124 9.74 -9.41 10.04
C ALA A 124 10.98 -8.64 9.61
N ALA A 125 12.17 -9.08 10.06
CA ALA A 125 13.44 -8.48 9.67
C ALA A 125 13.69 -8.57 8.16
N LEU A 126 13.42 -9.72 7.55
CA LEU A 126 13.53 -9.90 6.09
C LEU A 126 12.55 -9.00 5.33
N ALA A 127 11.29 -8.96 5.75
CA ALA A 127 10.27 -8.12 5.13
C ALA A 127 10.64 -6.64 5.19
N VAL A 128 11.13 -6.16 6.34
CA VAL A 128 11.64 -4.79 6.51
C VAL A 128 12.77 -4.50 5.53
N ALA A 129 13.79 -5.35 5.48
CA ALA A 129 14.94 -5.17 4.59
C ALA A 129 14.53 -5.13 3.11
N LEU A 130 13.67 -6.05 2.67
CA LEU A 130 13.18 -6.09 1.28
C LEU A 130 12.33 -4.87 0.94
N ILE A 131 11.45 -4.46 1.85
CA ILE A 131 10.59 -3.28 1.65
C ILE A 131 11.45 -2.01 1.56
N GLU A 132 12.46 -1.85 2.41
CA GLU A 132 13.39 -0.71 2.38
C GLU A 132 14.23 -0.70 1.10
N GLU A 133 14.72 -1.86 0.64
CA GLU A 133 15.41 -2.00 -0.64
C GLU A 133 14.52 -1.54 -1.81
N ARG A 134 13.27 -2.02 -1.86
CA ARG A 134 12.31 -1.64 -2.91
C ARG A 134 11.96 -0.16 -2.85
N ALA A 135 11.72 0.38 -1.66
CA ALA A 135 11.43 1.78 -1.45
C ALA A 135 12.60 2.67 -1.89
N THR A 136 13.83 2.30 -1.53
CA THR A 136 15.04 3.01 -1.95
C THR A 136 15.19 3.00 -3.47
N ARG A 137 15.05 1.83 -4.10
CA ARG A 137 15.11 1.68 -5.56
C ARG A 137 14.04 2.51 -6.29
N ALA A 138 12.84 2.59 -5.73
CA ALA A 138 11.73 3.35 -6.27
C ALA A 138 11.74 4.84 -5.87
N ASN A 139 12.73 5.28 -5.07
CA ASN A 139 12.79 6.62 -4.50
C ASN A 139 11.51 7.01 -3.72
N VAL A 140 11.01 6.08 -2.90
CA VAL A 140 9.79 6.22 -2.09
C VAL A 140 10.17 6.34 -0.62
N GLU A 141 9.70 7.41 0.04
CA GLU A 141 9.83 7.55 1.50
C GLU A 141 8.66 6.84 2.21
N LEU A 142 8.97 5.80 2.99
CA LEU A 142 7.99 5.05 3.79
C LEU A 142 7.64 5.79 5.10
N ARG A 143 7.13 7.02 4.97
CA ARG A 143 6.70 7.85 6.11
C ARG A 143 5.53 8.73 5.72
N LEU A 144 4.59 8.91 6.66
CA LEU A 144 3.52 9.90 6.50
C LEU A 144 4.09 11.31 6.59
N ARG A 145 3.69 12.18 5.66
CA ARG A 145 3.99 13.61 5.73
C ARG A 145 3.15 14.22 6.86
N ARG A 146 3.77 14.92 7.81
CA ARG A 146 3.05 15.58 8.92
C ARG A 146 3.34 17.07 8.88
N LYS A 147 2.36 17.87 9.26
CA LYS A 147 2.56 19.29 9.52
C LYS A 147 3.50 19.42 10.72
N GLY A 148 4.58 20.19 10.56
CA GLY A 148 5.53 20.50 11.63
C GLY A 148 4.88 21.29 12.77
#